data_AF-A0A9P3HDK7-F1
#
_entry.id   AF-A0A9P3HDK7-F1
#
_cell.length_a   1.000
_cell.length_b   1.000
_cell.length_c   1.000
_cell.angle_alpha   90.00
_cell.angle_beta   90.00
_cell.angle_gamma   90.00
#
_symmetry.space_group_name_H-M   'P 1'
#
loop_
_entity.id
_entity.type
_entity.pdbx_description
1 polymer ?
#
loop_
_entity_poly.entity_id
_entity_poly.type
_entity_poly.pdbx_seq_one_letter_code
_entity_poly.pdbx_strand_id
1 'polypeptide(L)'
;MSSQSAFTQPSPLDIPELLQLIASYMGKRDIASCLRVSRVWYQAFLPPLWTRLELNLSKYDRSGPPLPEREKYWSLVQKMVVVFSGNFKMPSSRIKCQNLTHLEIWDSYANQYTPQGLPTNERSLGALIHGHRSSLRVFFSSANTTTRILKALSGCPKLETLKLNSQSFERQDEWMEFYEPLWSRLQSLSWGGVITTGQRPTDMSAYTVALISSVKATIIKELYLDHLERWYSTHLDVLLILKSPELKRLRWKTNSDMEVKLLVKLAKHLPFGKQLRDLRLCYVDLRDKEIQEMLDSFPKLTSLGIEGGVVDMELLGTLQTGTHRFLTAINVLGLEGCKENSGQVVQTILSTMPSLQEFESSYVRDQDIVKSGAQWVCIGLRKLRLAIVLSEEGTQDMILDLLSSLVNLTSLDLHVDSAQLDHENIIPKNGPVENYCLKLTLEHGLDRLKVLRRMVNFVGSGLMTMRPRWTVAEAQWVSKHWVHLKKITGVDATTEARKFLEKSVKYSYY
;
A
#
# COMPACT_ATOMS: atom_id res chain seq x y z
N MET A 1 -40.83 30.32 50.41
CA MET A 1 -40.15 30.65 49.15
C MET A 1 -39.68 29.34 48.53
N SER A 2 -40.49 28.77 47.65
CA SER A 2 -40.22 27.47 47.02
C SER A 2 -39.29 27.70 45.82
N SER A 3 -38.00 27.43 45.98
CA SER A 3 -37.03 27.47 44.88
C SER A 3 -37.36 26.36 43.89
N GLN A 4 -38.06 26.69 42.80
CA GLN A 4 -38.22 25.80 41.66
C GLN A 4 -36.82 25.53 41.08
N SER A 5 -36.29 24.32 41.32
CA SER A 5 -35.09 23.86 40.65
C SER A 5 -35.41 23.69 39.17
N ALA A 6 -34.99 24.65 38.35
CA ALA A 6 -35.08 24.52 36.91
C ALA A 6 -34.28 23.27 36.49
N PHE A 7 -34.95 22.28 35.93
CA PHE A 7 -34.31 21.15 35.28
C PHE A 7 -33.58 21.67 34.06
N THR A 8 -32.29 21.97 34.21
CA THR A 8 -31.40 22.21 33.06
C THR A 8 -31.27 20.89 32.29
N GLN A 9 -31.82 20.85 31.08
CA GLN A 9 -31.59 19.71 30.19
C GLN A 9 -30.08 19.55 29.97
N PRO A 10 -29.53 18.33 30.14
CA PRO A 10 -28.10 18.09 29.91
C PRO A 10 -27.74 18.41 28.46
N SER A 11 -26.61 19.10 28.26
CA SER A 11 -26.15 19.40 26.90
C SER A 11 -25.80 18.09 26.20
N PRO A 12 -26.08 17.94 24.89
CA PRO A 12 -25.58 16.79 24.12
C PRO A 12 -24.06 16.64 24.20
N LEU A 13 -23.33 17.73 24.46
CA LEU A 13 -21.87 17.72 24.66
C LEU A 13 -21.42 17.18 26.02
N ASP A 14 -22.36 16.84 26.91
CA ASP A 14 -22.11 16.17 28.17
C ASP A 14 -22.24 14.63 28.05
N ILE A 15 -22.67 14.12 26.89
CA ILE A 15 -22.84 12.68 26.62
C ILE A 15 -21.49 12.08 26.16
N PRO A 16 -20.81 11.25 26.99
CA PRO A 16 -19.47 10.75 26.69
C PRO A 16 -19.38 9.93 25.39
N GLU A 17 -20.43 9.18 25.05
CA GLU A 17 -20.49 8.35 23.84
C GLU A 17 -20.45 9.20 22.58
N LEU A 18 -21.12 10.36 22.57
CA LEU A 18 -21.08 11.30 21.45
C LEU A 18 -19.69 11.94 21.34
N LEU A 19 -19.06 12.29 22.47
CA LEU A 19 -17.70 12.83 22.48
C LEU A 19 -16.66 11.80 22.00
N GLN A 20 -16.80 10.52 22.38
CA GLN A 20 -15.94 9.45 21.89
C GLN A 20 -16.11 9.22 20.38
N LEU A 21 -17.35 9.29 19.88
CA LEU A 21 -17.62 9.22 18.44
C LEU A 21 -16.96 10.40 17.71
N ILE A 22 -17.09 11.63 18.23
CA ILE A 22 -16.42 12.82 17.68
C ILE A 22 -14.90 12.63 17.68
N ALA A 23 -14.31 12.17 18.80
CA ALA A 23 -12.89 11.92 18.93
C ALA A 23 -12.35 10.94 17.86
N SER A 24 -13.16 9.96 17.44
CA SER A 24 -12.75 8.98 16.41
C SER A 24 -12.50 9.60 15.02
N TYR A 25 -13.03 10.81 14.76
CA TYR A 25 -12.84 11.56 13.51
C TYR A 25 -11.76 12.66 13.62
N MET A 26 -11.18 12.85 14.81
CA MET A 26 -10.24 13.94 15.10
C MET A 26 -8.78 13.50 15.04
N GLY A 27 -7.88 14.44 14.73
CA GLY A 27 -6.44 14.19 14.84
C GLY A 27 -5.94 14.26 16.28
N LYS A 28 -4.78 13.66 16.58
CA LYS A 28 -4.18 13.70 17.93
C LYS A 28 -4.05 15.12 18.50
N ARG A 29 -3.70 16.10 17.66
CA ARG A 29 -3.57 17.51 18.07
C ARG A 29 -4.90 18.12 18.50
N ASP A 30 -5.97 17.81 17.76
CA ASP A 30 -7.31 18.33 18.06
C ASP A 30 -7.83 17.67 19.35
N ILE A 31 -7.67 16.35 19.49
CA ILE A 31 -7.98 15.60 20.72
C ILE A 31 -7.26 16.20 21.94
N ALA A 32 -5.96 16.51 21.82
CA ALA A 32 -5.20 17.14 22.89
C ALA A 32 -5.74 18.53 23.27
N SER A 33 -6.29 19.27 22.31
CA SER A 33 -6.96 20.55 22.57
C SER A 33 -8.29 20.35 23.31
N CYS A 34 -9.05 19.31 22.94
CA CYS A 34 -10.32 18.93 23.58
C CYS A 34 -10.15 18.56 25.06
N LEU A 35 -9.03 17.94 25.44
CA LEU A 35 -8.74 17.62 26.85
C LEU A 35 -8.74 18.84 27.77
N ARG A 36 -8.54 20.05 27.24
CA ARG A 36 -8.43 21.29 28.01
C ARG A 36 -9.77 22.01 28.19
N VAL A 37 -10.87 21.50 27.61
CA VAL A 37 -12.17 22.18 27.59
C VAL A 37 -12.90 22.02 28.93
N SER A 38 -13.13 20.80 29.38
CA SER A 38 -13.84 20.49 30.64
C SER A 38 -13.42 19.13 31.18
N ARG A 39 -13.83 18.80 32.41
CA ARG A 39 -13.56 17.47 33.00
C ARG A 39 -14.24 16.34 32.22
N VAL A 40 -15.45 16.57 31.70
CA VAL A 40 -16.19 15.59 30.89
C VAL A 40 -15.43 15.32 29.58
N TRP A 41 -14.98 16.37 28.92
CA TRP A 41 -14.17 16.25 27.71
C TRP A 41 -12.82 15.58 28.00
N TYR A 42 -12.15 15.95 29.09
CA TYR A 42 -10.94 15.27 29.51
C TYR A 42 -11.15 13.75 29.63
N GLN A 43 -12.21 13.32 30.32
CA GLN A 43 -12.52 11.90 30.49
C GLN A 43 -12.88 11.20 29.17
N ALA A 44 -13.62 11.86 28.28
CA ALA A 44 -14.05 11.27 27.01
C ALA A 44 -12.93 11.19 25.96
N PHE A 45 -12.06 12.21 25.89
CA PHE A 45 -11.00 12.32 24.88
C PHE A 45 -9.66 11.70 25.33
N LEU A 46 -9.46 11.43 26.62
CA LEU A 46 -8.23 10.84 27.12
C LEU A 46 -8.00 9.42 26.56
N PRO A 47 -8.97 8.49 26.55
CA PRO A 47 -8.76 7.17 25.97
C PRO A 47 -8.38 7.20 24.49
N PRO A 48 -9.12 7.89 23.58
CA PRO A 48 -8.75 8.01 22.17
C PRO A 48 -7.34 8.55 21.94
N LEU A 49 -6.86 9.48 22.79
CA LEU A 49 -5.49 9.99 22.70
C LEU A 49 -4.44 8.89 22.90
N TRP A 50 -4.68 7.98 23.85
CA TRP A 50 -3.74 6.94 24.27
C TRP A 50 -3.95 5.58 23.59
N THR A 51 -5.08 5.37 22.92
CA THR A 51 -5.37 4.13 22.16
C THR A 51 -4.24 3.79 21.18
N ARG A 52 -3.59 4.80 20.58
CA ARG A 52 -2.44 4.67 19.67
C ARG A 52 -1.20 5.36 20.23
N LEU A 53 -0.27 4.56 20.75
CA LEU A 53 1.02 5.03 21.24
C LEU A 53 2.10 4.93 20.16
N GLU A 54 2.78 6.04 19.89
CA GLU A 54 3.98 6.07 19.04
C GLU A 54 5.21 6.25 19.91
N LEU A 55 6.13 5.30 19.84
CA LEU A 55 7.41 5.30 20.52
C LEU A 55 8.49 5.52 19.46
N ASN A 56 8.91 6.76 19.28
CA ASN A 56 10.09 7.04 18.49
C ASN A 56 11.32 6.95 19.40
N LEU A 57 12.12 5.92 19.16
CA LEU A 57 13.31 5.58 19.93
C LEU A 57 14.58 6.20 19.33
N SER A 58 14.43 7.14 18.39
CA SER A 58 15.55 7.95 17.92
C SER A 58 16.06 8.88 19.03
N LYS A 59 17.36 9.17 19.03
CA LYS A 59 18.01 10.05 20.03
C LYS A 59 17.45 11.48 20.07
N TYR A 60 16.64 11.85 19.08
CA TYR A 60 16.18 13.21 18.86
C TYR A 60 14.71 13.44 19.23
N ASP A 61 13.96 12.40 19.59
CA ASP A 61 12.54 12.59 19.89
C ASP A 61 12.30 13.14 21.31
N ARG A 62 12.10 14.45 21.41
CA ARG A 62 11.57 15.14 22.59
C ARG A 62 10.06 15.42 22.48
N SER A 63 9.38 14.94 21.45
CA SER A 63 8.03 15.42 21.09
C SER A 63 6.87 14.81 21.89
N GLY A 64 7.14 13.98 22.90
CA GLY A 64 6.11 13.38 23.74
C GLY A 64 6.39 13.46 25.24
N PRO A 65 5.38 13.20 26.09
CA PRO A 65 5.53 13.19 27.54
C PRO A 65 6.60 12.18 27.97
N PRO A 66 7.31 12.42 29.09
CA PRO A 66 8.27 11.48 29.66
C PRO A 66 7.66 10.09 29.87
N LEU A 67 8.45 9.02 29.73
CA LEU A 67 7.99 7.64 29.92
C LEU A 67 7.18 7.43 31.22
N PRO A 68 7.60 7.94 32.40
CA PRO A 68 6.84 7.85 33.65
C PRO A 68 5.38 8.34 33.57
N GLU A 69 5.11 9.34 32.74
CA GLU A 69 3.75 9.87 32.58
C GLU A 69 2.91 8.98 31.66
N ARG A 70 3.54 8.34 30.68
CA ARG A 70 2.88 7.37 29.79
C ARG A 70 2.47 6.11 30.54
N GLU A 71 3.19 5.78 31.62
CA GLU A 71 2.94 4.58 32.43
C GLU A 71 1.51 4.54 32.99
N LYS A 72 0.99 5.71 33.36
CA LYS A 72 -0.36 5.87 33.89
C LYS A 72 -1.47 5.44 32.91
N TYR A 73 -1.15 5.38 31.62
CA TYR A 73 -2.13 5.16 30.55
C TYR A 73 -1.89 3.89 29.74
N TRP A 74 -0.98 3.00 30.14
CA TRP A 74 -0.69 1.78 29.37
C TRP A 74 -1.90 0.85 29.19
N SER A 75 -2.83 0.83 30.15
CA SER A 75 -4.07 0.06 30.04
C SER A 75 -4.97 0.55 28.91
N LEU A 76 -4.83 1.79 28.46
CA LEU A 76 -5.61 2.36 27.36
C LEU A 76 -4.98 2.06 25.98
N VAL A 77 -3.70 1.68 25.94
CA VAL A 77 -2.97 1.45 24.68
C VAL A 77 -3.43 0.15 24.02
N GLN A 78 -3.96 0.26 22.81
CA GLN A 78 -4.36 -0.88 21.98
C GLN A 78 -3.46 -1.09 20.77
N LYS A 79 -2.92 0.00 20.22
CA LYS A 79 -1.97 0.01 19.12
C LYS A 79 -0.67 0.68 19.56
N MET A 80 0.45 -0.01 19.38
CA MET A 80 1.78 0.52 19.60
C MET A 80 2.57 0.52 18.30
N VAL A 81 3.14 1.68 17.96
CA VAL A 81 4.05 1.85 16.83
C VAL A 81 5.41 2.21 17.40
N VAL A 82 6.39 1.35 17.19
CA VAL A 82 7.78 1.56 17.63
C VAL A 82 8.60 1.92 16.41
N VAL A 83 9.10 3.14 16.36
CA VAL A 83 10.02 3.60 15.33
C VAL A 83 11.40 3.66 15.95
N PHE A 84 12.39 3.00 15.38
CA PHE A 84 13.76 3.11 15.86
C PHE A 84 14.72 3.52 14.74
N SER A 85 15.77 4.22 15.15
CA SER A 85 16.86 4.65 14.29
C SER A 85 18.17 4.23 14.95
N GLY A 86 18.75 3.11 14.51
CA GLY A 86 20.02 2.58 15.04
C GLY A 86 19.91 1.79 16.36
N ASN A 87 21.04 1.71 17.09
CA ASN A 87 21.20 0.90 18.30
C ASN A 87 20.45 1.49 19.52
N PHE A 88 19.17 1.17 19.69
CA PHE A 88 18.40 1.63 20.86
C PHE A 88 17.84 0.49 21.69
N LYS A 89 18.18 0.38 22.99
CA LYS A 89 17.61 -0.63 23.88
C LYS A 89 16.17 -0.30 24.28
N MET A 90 15.22 -1.08 23.81
CA MET A 90 13.82 -0.95 24.21
C MET A 90 13.64 -1.31 25.71
N PRO A 91 12.97 -0.47 26.53
CA PRO A 91 12.69 -0.74 27.93
C PRO A 91 11.51 -1.73 28.10
N SER A 92 11.64 -2.92 27.52
CA SER A 92 10.54 -3.90 27.42
C SER A 92 9.98 -4.34 28.77
N SER A 93 10.79 -4.40 29.82
CA SER A 93 10.33 -4.78 31.17
C SER A 93 9.35 -3.79 31.81
N ARG A 94 9.27 -2.57 31.29
CA ARG A 94 8.38 -1.53 31.82
C ARG A 94 7.06 -1.44 31.07
N ILE A 95 6.99 -1.87 29.82
CA ILE A 95 5.80 -1.71 28.99
C ILE A 95 4.76 -2.77 29.38
N LYS A 96 3.72 -2.35 30.10
CA LYS A 96 2.64 -3.22 30.62
C LYS A 96 1.29 -2.89 29.99
N CYS A 97 1.22 -2.89 28.67
CA CYS A 97 -0.01 -2.61 27.93
C CYS A 97 -0.98 -3.81 27.93
N GLN A 98 -1.84 -3.92 28.94
CA GLN A 98 -2.76 -5.07 29.09
C GLN A 98 -3.68 -5.29 27.87
N ASN A 99 -3.98 -4.23 27.12
CA ASN A 99 -4.90 -4.25 25.98
C ASN A 99 -4.19 -4.16 24.62
N LEU A 100 -2.88 -4.39 24.56
CA LEU A 100 -2.12 -4.29 23.31
C LEU A 100 -2.57 -5.39 22.33
N THR A 101 -3.21 -4.98 21.24
CA THR A 101 -3.71 -5.87 20.19
C THR A 101 -2.94 -5.70 18.88
N HIS A 102 -2.31 -4.54 18.66
CA HIS A 102 -1.57 -4.22 17.44
C HIS A 102 -0.18 -3.71 17.78
N LEU A 103 0.85 -4.35 17.24
CA LEU A 103 2.24 -3.93 17.39
C LEU A 103 2.87 -3.73 16.01
N GLU A 104 3.36 -2.52 15.75
CA GLU A 104 4.10 -2.20 14.53
C GLU A 104 5.51 -1.77 14.88
N ILE A 105 6.49 -2.34 14.18
CA ILE A 105 7.90 -2.08 14.35
C ILE A 105 8.42 -1.49 13.03
N TRP A 106 8.94 -0.27 13.10
CA TRP A 106 9.47 0.47 11.96
C TRP A 106 10.95 0.76 12.18
N ASP A 107 11.77 0.30 11.25
CA ASP A 107 13.18 0.67 11.14
C ASP A 107 13.32 1.79 10.12
N SER A 108 13.77 2.97 10.56
CA SER A 108 13.98 4.12 9.68
C SER A 108 15.08 3.88 8.63
N TYR A 109 15.95 2.88 8.86
CA TYR A 109 17.07 2.54 7.99
C TYR A 109 16.88 1.23 7.25
N ALA A 110 15.67 0.65 7.22
CA ALA A 110 15.41 -0.64 6.54
C ALA A 110 15.93 -0.69 5.08
N ASN A 111 16.01 0.46 4.40
CA ASN A 111 16.49 0.55 3.02
C ASN A 111 18.02 0.67 2.89
N GLN A 112 18.73 0.91 3.98
CA GLN A 112 20.19 0.98 4.00
C GLN A 112 20.73 -0.42 4.34
N TYR A 113 20.97 -1.22 3.30
CA TYR A 113 21.50 -2.58 3.36
C TYR A 113 22.86 -2.63 4.10
N THR A 114 22.84 -2.63 5.43
CA THR A 114 23.98 -3.08 6.22
C THR A 114 23.64 -4.47 6.77
N PRO A 115 24.23 -5.55 6.21
CA PRO A 115 24.00 -6.92 6.66
C PRO A 115 24.30 -7.20 8.15
N GLN A 116 24.86 -6.23 8.87
CA GLN A 116 25.38 -6.38 10.24
C GLN A 116 24.54 -5.65 11.32
N GLY A 117 23.37 -5.10 10.99
CA GLY A 117 22.75 -4.01 11.75
C GLY A 117 21.77 -4.30 12.90
N LEU A 118 21.36 -5.54 13.23
CA LEU A 118 20.19 -5.73 14.12
C LEU A 118 20.20 -6.75 15.30
N PRO A 119 21.33 -7.17 15.91
CA PRO A 119 21.25 -8.09 17.05
C PRO A 119 20.83 -7.47 18.40
N THR A 120 20.87 -6.13 18.58
CA THR A 120 20.83 -5.54 19.93
C THR A 120 19.45 -5.47 20.60
N ASN A 121 18.35 -5.68 19.86
CA ASN A 121 16.99 -5.43 20.37
C ASN A 121 16.03 -6.62 20.36
N GLU A 122 16.43 -7.75 19.79
CA GLU A 122 15.54 -8.91 19.65
C GLU A 122 15.04 -9.45 20.99
N ARG A 123 15.91 -9.47 22.02
CA ARG A 123 15.51 -9.95 23.35
C ARG A 123 14.42 -9.08 23.96
N SER A 124 14.54 -7.75 23.84
CA SER A 124 13.54 -6.82 24.36
C SER A 124 12.22 -6.93 23.59
N LEU A 125 12.29 -7.02 22.26
CA LEU A 125 11.10 -7.18 21.43
C LEU A 125 10.42 -8.53 21.66
N GLY A 126 11.18 -9.61 21.76
CA GLY A 126 10.68 -10.94 22.09
C GLY A 126 10.00 -10.97 23.46
N ALA A 127 10.59 -10.31 24.47
CA ALA A 127 9.98 -10.17 25.79
C ALA A 127 8.66 -9.36 25.75
N LEU A 128 8.61 -8.29 24.97
CA LEU A 128 7.39 -7.51 24.76
C LEU A 128 6.29 -8.36 24.12
N ILE A 129 6.60 -9.06 23.02
CA ILE A 129 5.66 -9.96 22.34
C ILE A 129 5.16 -11.03 23.31
N HIS A 130 6.06 -11.64 24.07
CA HIS A 130 5.72 -12.65 25.06
C HIS A 130 4.77 -12.12 26.14
N GLY A 131 5.02 -10.91 26.65
CA GLY A 131 4.14 -10.24 27.63
C GLY A 131 2.73 -9.95 27.10
N HIS A 132 2.56 -9.88 25.77
CA HIS A 132 1.29 -9.58 25.10
C HIS A 132 0.73 -10.76 24.30
N ARG A 133 1.24 -11.98 24.54
CA ARG A 133 0.89 -13.17 23.74
C ARG A 133 -0.62 -13.46 23.67
N SER A 134 -1.37 -13.17 24.73
CA SER A 134 -2.81 -13.46 24.83
C SER A 134 -3.72 -12.39 24.22
N SER A 135 -3.17 -11.22 23.89
CA SER A 135 -3.92 -10.07 23.37
C SER A 135 -3.51 -9.68 21.95
N LEU A 136 -2.27 -9.97 21.54
CA LEU A 136 -1.74 -9.57 20.24
C LEU A 136 -2.48 -10.25 19.07
N ARG A 137 -3.02 -9.44 18.16
CA ARG A 137 -3.78 -9.86 16.96
C ARG A 137 -3.10 -9.46 15.66
N VAL A 138 -2.37 -8.35 15.65
CA VAL A 138 -1.67 -7.83 14.48
C VAL A 138 -0.21 -7.54 14.83
N PHE A 139 0.70 -8.05 14.01
CA PHE A 139 2.11 -7.72 14.08
C PHE A 139 2.62 -7.27 12.71
N PHE A 140 3.29 -6.14 12.68
CA PHE A 140 4.00 -5.61 11.51
C PHE A 140 5.45 -5.32 11.88
N SER A 141 6.39 -5.73 11.04
CA SER A 141 7.79 -5.34 11.15
C SER A 141 8.34 -4.94 9.78
N SER A 142 8.82 -3.70 9.67
CA SER A 142 9.64 -3.27 8.54
C SER A 142 11.11 -3.65 8.70
N ALA A 143 11.49 -4.11 9.89
CA ALA A 143 12.84 -4.55 10.22
C ALA A 143 13.02 -6.05 9.96
N ASN A 144 14.28 -6.47 9.80
CA ASN A 144 14.67 -7.88 9.72
C ASN A 144 14.15 -8.64 10.94
N THR A 145 13.30 -9.63 10.71
CA THR A 145 12.70 -10.46 11.76
C THR A 145 13.47 -11.76 11.90
N THR A 146 13.97 -12.04 13.10
CA THR A 146 14.73 -13.27 13.37
C THR A 146 13.85 -14.42 13.83
N THR A 147 14.40 -15.63 13.81
CA THR A 147 13.80 -16.86 14.34
C THR A 147 13.32 -16.70 15.79
N ARG A 148 14.02 -15.92 16.61
CA ARG A 148 13.61 -15.64 18.00
C ARG A 148 12.30 -14.86 18.08
N ILE A 149 12.12 -13.86 17.23
CA ILE A 149 10.90 -13.08 17.15
C ILE A 149 9.76 -13.95 16.62
N LEU A 150 10.01 -14.74 15.58
CA LEU A 150 9.04 -15.71 15.05
C LEU A 150 8.58 -16.71 16.11
N LYS A 151 9.51 -17.24 16.92
CA LYS A 151 9.19 -18.13 18.04
C LYS A 151 8.32 -17.45 19.11
N ALA A 152 8.56 -16.18 19.40
CA ALA A 152 7.70 -15.41 20.30
C ALA A 152 6.29 -15.22 19.71
N LEU A 153 6.19 -14.93 18.41
CA LEU A 153 4.92 -14.76 17.70
C LEU A 153 4.13 -16.07 17.59
N SER A 154 4.79 -17.22 17.42
CA SER A 154 4.14 -18.55 17.48
C SER A 154 3.37 -18.74 18.78
N GLY A 155 3.89 -18.21 19.88
CA GLY A 155 3.23 -18.23 21.20
C GLY A 155 1.99 -17.33 21.33
N CYS A 156 1.62 -16.56 20.30
CA CYS A 156 0.50 -15.60 20.32
C CYS A 156 -0.79 -16.18 19.70
N PRO A 157 -1.64 -16.94 20.43
CA PRO A 157 -2.77 -17.69 19.84
C PRO A 157 -3.81 -16.86 19.10
N LYS A 158 -3.91 -15.56 19.38
CA LYS A 158 -4.88 -14.65 18.73
C LYS A 158 -4.30 -13.87 17.55
N LEU A 159 -3.05 -14.15 17.15
CA LEU A 159 -2.42 -13.47 16.03
C LEU A 159 -3.11 -13.88 14.72
N GLU A 160 -3.74 -12.90 14.07
CA GLU A 160 -4.52 -13.09 12.85
C GLU A 160 -3.82 -12.48 11.63
N THR A 161 -3.08 -11.40 11.82
CA THR A 161 -2.35 -10.69 10.75
C THR A 161 -0.88 -10.56 11.09
N LEU A 162 -0.04 -11.01 10.15
CA LEU A 162 1.41 -10.92 10.27
C LEU A 162 1.99 -10.30 9.00
N LYS A 163 2.77 -9.23 9.15
CA LYS A 163 3.42 -8.53 8.06
C LYS A 163 4.90 -8.35 8.35
N LEU A 164 5.74 -8.95 7.53
CA LEU A 164 7.19 -8.97 7.73
C LEU A 164 7.85 -8.53 6.42
N ASN A 165 8.61 -7.43 6.43
CA ASN A 165 9.32 -6.99 5.22
C ASN A 165 10.52 -7.87 4.88
N SER A 166 11.18 -8.41 5.90
CA SER A 166 12.37 -9.23 5.74
C SER A 166 12.55 -10.16 6.93
N GLN A 167 13.10 -11.34 6.68
CA GLN A 167 13.36 -12.33 7.72
C GLN A 167 14.76 -12.91 7.56
N SER A 168 15.36 -13.28 8.68
CA SER A 168 16.63 -13.98 8.70
C SER A 168 16.49 -15.31 9.42
N PHE A 169 16.86 -16.38 8.72
CA PHE A 169 16.93 -17.73 9.26
C PHE A 169 18.39 -18.19 9.30
N GLU A 170 18.75 -18.89 10.37
CA GLU A 170 20.09 -19.47 10.51
C GLU A 170 20.19 -20.72 9.64
N ARG A 171 19.11 -21.51 9.57
CA ARG A 171 18.97 -22.67 8.69
C ARG A 171 17.81 -22.53 7.72
N GLN A 172 17.92 -23.18 6.58
CA GLN A 172 16.91 -23.10 5.53
C GLN A 172 15.59 -23.81 5.86
N ASP A 173 15.60 -24.81 6.73
CA ASP A 173 14.41 -25.56 7.13
C ASP A 173 13.68 -24.92 8.33
N GLU A 174 14.28 -23.92 8.99
CA GLU A 174 13.71 -23.31 10.20
C GLU A 174 12.34 -22.68 9.99
N TRP A 175 12.05 -22.17 8.79
CA TRP A 175 10.73 -21.60 8.51
C TRP A 175 9.60 -22.62 8.69
N MET A 176 9.88 -23.91 8.47
CA MET A 176 8.90 -25.00 8.64
C MET A 176 8.52 -25.23 10.09
N GLU A 177 9.44 -24.95 11.03
CA GLU A 177 9.16 -25.05 12.47
C GLU A 177 8.03 -24.08 12.88
N PHE A 178 7.79 -23.04 12.08
CA PHE A 178 6.74 -22.06 12.30
C PHE A 178 5.44 -22.35 11.52
N TYR A 179 5.40 -23.37 10.65
CA TYR A 179 4.20 -23.64 9.85
C TYR A 179 2.96 -23.95 10.67
N GLU A 180 3.00 -25.04 11.42
CA GLU A 180 1.89 -25.45 12.26
C GLU A 180 1.59 -24.42 13.37
N PRO A 181 2.56 -23.92 14.16
CA PRO A 181 2.24 -23.08 15.30
C PRO A 181 1.93 -21.60 14.95
N LEU A 182 2.28 -21.14 13.75
CA LEU A 182 2.12 -19.74 13.35
C LEU A 182 1.39 -19.58 12.02
N TRP A 183 1.92 -20.10 10.91
CA TRP A 183 1.39 -19.78 9.57
C TRP A 183 -0.03 -20.31 9.35
N SER A 184 -0.32 -21.53 9.83
CA SER A 184 -1.59 -22.24 9.61
C SER A 184 -2.83 -21.50 10.13
N ARG A 185 -2.67 -20.66 11.17
CA ARG A 185 -3.76 -19.95 11.87
C ARG A 185 -3.93 -18.49 11.45
N LEU A 186 -3.08 -17.97 10.56
CA LEU A 186 -3.16 -16.59 10.13
C LEU A 186 -4.29 -16.41 9.11
N GLN A 187 -4.99 -15.27 9.18
CA GLN A 187 -5.94 -14.84 8.17
C GLN A 187 -5.27 -13.98 7.09
N SER A 188 -4.23 -13.23 7.47
CA SER A 188 -3.47 -12.38 6.57
C SER A 188 -1.98 -12.54 6.83
N LEU A 189 -1.24 -12.86 5.76
CA LEU A 189 0.21 -12.98 5.79
C LEU A 189 0.81 -12.08 4.71
N SER A 190 1.67 -11.15 5.12
CA SER A 190 2.59 -10.46 4.24
C SER A 190 4.01 -10.85 4.60
N TRP A 191 4.71 -11.36 3.62
CA TRP A 191 6.02 -11.96 3.76
C TRP A 191 6.94 -11.39 2.67
N GLY A 192 7.98 -10.68 3.08
CA GLY A 192 9.02 -10.17 2.18
C GLY A 192 10.31 -11.00 2.19
N GLY A 193 11.41 -10.45 1.66
CA GLY A 193 12.66 -11.16 1.40
C GLY A 193 13.21 -12.01 2.56
N VAL A 194 13.66 -13.23 2.23
CA VAL A 194 14.32 -14.16 3.17
C VAL A 194 15.82 -14.10 2.98
N ILE A 195 16.54 -13.70 4.03
CA ILE A 195 17.99 -13.68 4.07
C ILE A 195 18.47 -14.93 4.81
N THR A 196 18.98 -15.91 4.07
CA THR A 196 19.65 -17.08 4.65
C THR A 196 21.16 -16.89 4.60
N THR A 197 21.86 -17.09 5.71
CA THR A 197 23.33 -17.04 5.76
C THR A 197 24.00 -18.38 5.43
N GLY A 198 23.20 -19.44 5.21
CA GLY A 198 23.68 -20.82 5.00
C GLY A 198 23.98 -21.21 3.55
N GLN A 199 24.64 -22.35 3.37
CA GLN A 199 24.89 -22.96 2.06
C GLN A 199 23.60 -23.46 1.40
N ARG A 200 23.56 -23.40 0.07
CA ARG A 200 22.47 -23.87 -0.79
C ARG A 200 22.27 -25.40 -0.66
N PRO A 201 21.05 -25.90 -0.38
CA PRO A 201 20.73 -27.31 -0.53
C PRO A 201 20.76 -27.67 -2.00
N THR A 202 21.35 -28.81 -2.30
CA THR A 202 21.49 -29.33 -3.65
C THR A 202 20.19 -29.86 -4.24
N ASP A 203 19.14 -30.13 -3.44
CA ASP A 203 17.83 -30.59 -3.95
C ASP A 203 16.64 -30.19 -3.04
N MET A 204 15.92 -29.12 -3.40
CA MET A 204 14.69 -28.68 -2.72
C MET A 204 13.40 -29.25 -3.32
N SER A 205 13.49 -29.89 -4.49
CA SER A 205 12.32 -30.30 -5.27
C SER A 205 11.60 -31.48 -4.62
N ALA A 206 12.37 -32.53 -4.26
CA ALA A 206 11.85 -33.71 -3.59
C ALA A 206 11.28 -33.37 -2.20
N TYR A 207 11.96 -32.47 -1.48
CA TYR A 207 11.50 -31.98 -0.17
C TYR A 207 10.14 -31.30 -0.28
N THR A 208 9.97 -30.41 -1.26
CA THR A 208 8.72 -29.64 -1.43
C THR A 208 7.53 -30.55 -1.73
N VAL A 209 7.69 -31.57 -2.57
CA VAL A 209 6.60 -32.51 -2.91
C VAL A 209 6.15 -33.30 -1.68
N ALA A 210 7.10 -33.83 -0.89
CA ALA A 210 6.79 -34.54 0.34
C ALA A 210 6.06 -33.61 1.34
N LEU A 211 6.49 -32.36 1.41
CA LEU A 211 5.95 -31.33 2.30
C LEU A 211 4.52 -30.92 1.95
N ILE A 212 4.23 -30.72 0.65
CA ILE A 212 2.88 -30.41 0.18
C ILE A 212 1.91 -31.52 0.60
N SER A 213 2.35 -32.77 0.72
CA SER A 213 1.47 -33.87 1.11
C SER A 213 1.23 -33.93 2.63
N SER A 214 2.19 -33.53 3.46
CA SER A 214 2.14 -33.71 4.92
C SER A 214 1.52 -32.53 5.68
N VAL A 215 1.52 -31.35 5.07
CA VAL A 215 1.19 -30.09 5.75
C VAL A 215 -0.32 -29.81 5.74
N LYS A 216 -0.87 -29.31 6.86
CA LYS A 216 -2.30 -28.95 6.96
C LYS A 216 -2.66 -27.73 6.12
N ALA A 217 -3.93 -27.64 5.74
CA ALA A 217 -4.46 -26.42 5.13
C ALA A 217 -4.43 -25.25 6.13
N THR A 218 -4.19 -24.05 5.61
CA THR A 218 -4.22 -22.78 6.34
C THR A 218 -5.61 -22.13 6.22
N ILE A 219 -5.87 -21.13 7.06
CA ILE A 219 -7.03 -20.24 6.95
C ILE A 219 -6.71 -18.88 6.33
N ILE A 220 -5.58 -18.79 5.61
CA ILE A 220 -5.11 -17.53 5.02
C ILE A 220 -6.07 -17.09 3.91
N LYS A 221 -6.57 -15.87 4.04
CA LYS A 221 -7.45 -15.19 3.07
C LYS A 221 -6.70 -14.16 2.25
N GLU A 222 -5.60 -13.65 2.77
CA GLU A 222 -4.80 -12.61 2.14
C GLU A 222 -3.33 -12.94 2.24
N LEU A 223 -2.70 -13.12 1.08
CA LEU A 223 -1.30 -13.51 0.98
C LEU A 223 -0.55 -12.49 0.12
N TYR A 224 0.49 -11.88 0.68
CA TYR A 224 1.35 -10.90 0.03
C TYR A 224 2.80 -11.36 0.11
N LEU A 225 3.38 -11.76 -1.02
CA LEU A 225 4.71 -12.32 -1.13
C LEU A 225 5.59 -11.35 -1.92
N ASP A 226 6.55 -10.71 -1.26
CA ASP A 226 7.45 -9.69 -1.85
C ASP A 226 8.91 -10.18 -1.80
N HIS A 227 9.27 -11.08 -2.73
CA HIS A 227 10.60 -11.66 -2.79
C HIS A 227 11.45 -11.03 -3.89
N LEU A 228 12.40 -10.19 -3.48
CA LEU A 228 13.40 -9.61 -4.39
C LEU A 228 14.63 -10.51 -4.57
N GLU A 229 14.91 -11.42 -3.63
CA GLU A 229 16.07 -12.31 -3.71
C GLU A 229 15.70 -13.71 -4.21
N ARG A 230 16.50 -14.20 -5.16
CA ARG A 230 16.03 -14.97 -6.32
C ARG A 230 15.80 -16.47 -6.13
N TRP A 231 16.17 -17.10 -5.01
CA TRP A 231 16.52 -18.54 -5.10
C TRP A 231 15.91 -19.49 -4.08
N TYR A 232 15.26 -19.03 -3.00
CA TYR A 232 14.81 -19.93 -1.92
C TYR A 232 13.32 -19.83 -1.57
N SER A 233 12.66 -18.72 -1.86
CA SER A 233 11.28 -18.49 -1.40
C SER A 233 10.21 -19.15 -2.27
N THR A 234 10.49 -19.48 -3.54
CA THR A 234 9.41 -19.81 -4.48
C THR A 234 8.69 -21.11 -4.13
N HIS A 235 9.37 -22.10 -3.56
CA HIS A 235 8.74 -23.35 -3.10
C HIS A 235 7.85 -23.11 -1.87
N LEU A 236 8.27 -22.23 -0.96
CA LEU A 236 7.49 -21.80 0.20
C LEU A 236 6.24 -21.04 -0.26
N ASP A 237 6.41 -20.11 -1.20
CA ASP A 237 5.34 -19.33 -1.80
C ASP A 237 4.27 -20.26 -2.37
N VAL A 238 4.69 -21.21 -3.21
CA VAL A 238 3.80 -22.21 -3.80
C VAL A 238 3.12 -23.05 -2.73
N LEU A 239 3.83 -23.51 -1.70
CA LEU A 239 3.21 -24.27 -0.60
C LEU A 239 2.14 -23.44 0.11
N LEU A 240 2.43 -22.19 0.47
CA LEU A 240 1.47 -21.30 1.14
C LEU A 240 0.26 -21.06 0.26
N ILE A 241 0.46 -20.80 -1.03
CA ILE A 241 -0.63 -20.63 -1.99
C ILE A 241 -1.49 -21.91 -2.05
N LEU A 242 -0.89 -23.07 -2.31
CA LEU A 242 -1.59 -24.35 -2.44
C LEU A 242 -2.34 -24.75 -1.17
N LYS A 243 -1.80 -24.40 0.00
CA LYS A 243 -2.39 -24.73 1.30
C LYS A 243 -3.38 -23.69 1.79
N SER A 244 -3.69 -22.65 1.03
CA SER A 244 -4.65 -21.60 1.44
C SER A 244 -5.99 -21.73 0.67
N PRO A 245 -6.86 -22.70 1.00
CA PRO A 245 -8.12 -22.91 0.29
C PRO A 245 -9.11 -21.76 0.44
N GLU A 246 -8.93 -20.87 1.42
CA GLU A 246 -9.75 -19.66 1.67
C GLU A 246 -9.19 -18.37 1.05
N LEU A 247 -8.15 -18.47 0.22
CA LEU A 247 -7.48 -17.32 -0.37
C LEU A 247 -8.42 -16.46 -1.23
N LYS A 248 -8.49 -15.16 -0.93
CA LYS A 248 -9.29 -14.14 -1.64
C LYS A 248 -8.42 -13.08 -2.30
N ARG A 249 -7.25 -12.81 -1.73
CA ARG A 249 -6.27 -11.84 -2.25
C ARG A 249 -4.90 -12.48 -2.31
N LEU A 250 -4.26 -12.43 -3.47
CA LEU A 250 -2.89 -12.87 -3.68
C LEU A 250 -2.11 -11.74 -4.36
N ARG A 251 -1.06 -11.26 -3.70
CA ARG A 251 0.02 -10.50 -4.35
C ARG A 251 1.27 -11.37 -4.33
N TRP A 252 1.85 -11.62 -5.48
CA TRP A 252 3.05 -12.44 -5.59
C TRP A 252 4.04 -11.78 -6.54
N LYS A 253 5.15 -11.34 -5.95
CA LYS A 253 6.29 -10.79 -6.66
C LYS A 253 7.39 -11.82 -6.64
N THR A 254 7.69 -12.35 -7.81
CA THR A 254 8.68 -13.40 -8.04
C THR A 254 9.50 -13.04 -9.27
N ASN A 255 10.79 -13.32 -9.23
CA ASN A 255 11.67 -13.10 -10.38
C ASN A 255 11.77 -14.34 -11.30
N SER A 256 10.89 -15.33 -11.10
CA SER A 256 10.97 -16.60 -11.78
C SER A 256 9.67 -16.92 -12.52
N ASP A 257 9.74 -16.84 -13.85
CA ASP A 257 8.60 -17.05 -14.75
C ASP A 257 8.05 -18.48 -14.67
N MET A 258 8.91 -19.46 -14.34
CA MET A 258 8.54 -20.87 -14.33
C MET A 258 7.45 -21.16 -13.29
N GLU A 259 7.56 -20.60 -12.09
CA GLU A 259 6.64 -20.86 -10.99
C GLU A 259 5.27 -20.20 -11.21
N VAL A 260 5.23 -19.07 -11.89
CA VAL A 260 3.95 -18.45 -12.22
C VAL A 260 3.26 -19.22 -13.34
N LYS A 261 4.02 -19.70 -14.33
CA LYS A 261 3.49 -20.65 -15.34
C LYS A 261 2.98 -21.93 -14.68
N LEU A 262 3.62 -22.41 -13.62
CA LEU A 262 3.12 -23.52 -12.82
C LEU A 262 1.82 -23.13 -12.09
N LEU A 263 1.74 -21.96 -11.48
CA LEU A 263 0.50 -21.47 -10.85
C LEU A 263 -0.65 -21.41 -11.85
N VAL A 264 -0.43 -20.88 -13.05
CA VAL A 264 -1.44 -20.81 -14.12
C VAL A 264 -1.91 -22.21 -14.50
N LYS A 265 -1.00 -23.16 -14.72
CA LYS A 265 -1.35 -24.56 -15.02
C LYS A 265 -2.14 -25.22 -13.90
N LEU A 266 -1.78 -24.91 -12.65
CA LEU A 266 -2.46 -25.45 -11.46
C LEU A 266 -3.75 -24.73 -11.14
N ALA A 267 -3.98 -23.52 -11.64
CA ALA A 267 -5.07 -22.62 -11.26
C ALA A 267 -6.45 -23.29 -11.30
N LYS A 268 -6.70 -24.12 -12.32
CA LYS A 268 -7.94 -24.89 -12.49
C LYS A 268 -8.19 -25.90 -11.36
N HIS A 269 -7.13 -26.34 -10.69
CA HIS A 269 -7.16 -27.30 -9.59
C HIS A 269 -7.00 -26.64 -8.22
N LEU A 270 -6.77 -25.32 -8.16
CA LEU A 270 -6.58 -24.63 -6.89
C LEU A 270 -7.90 -24.55 -6.12
N PRO A 271 -7.92 -24.91 -4.83
CA PRO A 271 -9.13 -24.91 -4.02
C PRO A 271 -9.77 -23.52 -3.91
N PHE A 272 -8.96 -22.46 -4.00
CA PHE A 272 -9.41 -21.08 -3.91
C PHE A 272 -9.83 -20.46 -5.26
N GLY A 273 -9.70 -21.16 -6.38
CA GLY A 273 -9.91 -20.58 -7.71
C GLY A 273 -11.27 -19.90 -7.88
N LYS A 274 -12.32 -20.46 -7.26
CA LYS A 274 -13.69 -19.93 -7.34
C LYS A 274 -13.98 -18.72 -6.46
N GLN A 275 -13.04 -18.26 -5.63
CA GLN A 275 -13.27 -17.17 -4.68
C GLN A 275 -12.21 -16.07 -4.70
N LEU A 276 -11.09 -16.28 -5.41
CA LEU A 276 -10.07 -15.27 -5.59
C LEU A 276 -10.68 -14.03 -6.25
N ARG A 277 -10.48 -12.87 -5.63
CA ARG A 277 -11.03 -11.57 -6.08
C ARG A 277 -9.95 -10.59 -6.49
N ASP A 278 -8.76 -10.74 -5.93
CA ASP A 278 -7.61 -9.86 -6.16
C ASP A 278 -6.38 -10.71 -6.43
N LEU A 279 -5.79 -10.52 -7.60
CA LEU A 279 -4.58 -11.21 -8.03
C LEU A 279 -3.62 -10.16 -8.58
N ARG A 280 -2.46 -10.00 -7.93
CA ARG A 280 -1.36 -9.18 -8.42
C ARG A 280 -0.12 -10.05 -8.59
N LEU A 281 0.41 -10.10 -9.80
CA LEU A 281 1.61 -10.84 -10.17
C LEU A 281 2.66 -9.84 -10.62
N CYS A 282 3.87 -9.88 -10.06
CA CYS A 282 4.91 -8.91 -10.35
C CYS A 282 6.17 -9.60 -10.88
N TYR A 283 6.78 -9.00 -11.90
CA TYR A 283 7.94 -9.46 -12.67
C TYR A 283 7.74 -10.81 -13.35
N VAL A 284 6.58 -10.97 -14.00
CA VAL A 284 6.23 -12.23 -14.66
C VAL A 284 6.05 -12.01 -16.15
N ASP A 285 6.75 -12.80 -16.95
CA ASP A 285 6.52 -12.92 -18.39
C ASP A 285 5.41 -13.93 -18.69
N LEU A 286 4.16 -13.46 -18.59
CA LEU A 286 2.96 -14.21 -18.97
C LEU A 286 2.58 -13.92 -20.43
N ARG A 287 2.31 -14.98 -21.18
CA ARG A 287 1.76 -14.90 -22.54
C ARG A 287 0.23 -14.97 -22.53
N ASP A 288 -0.38 -14.63 -23.65
CA ASP A 288 -1.83 -14.54 -23.84
C ASP A 288 -2.60 -15.78 -23.40
N LYS A 289 -2.12 -16.94 -23.83
CA LYS A 289 -2.71 -18.22 -23.45
C LYS A 289 -2.70 -18.43 -21.93
N GLU A 290 -1.63 -18.02 -21.26
CA GLU A 290 -1.47 -18.18 -19.80
C GLU A 290 -2.39 -17.21 -19.06
N ILE A 291 -2.54 -15.98 -19.54
CA ILE A 291 -3.46 -14.99 -18.97
C ILE A 291 -4.91 -15.43 -19.17
N GLN A 292 -5.28 -15.94 -20.35
CA GLN A 292 -6.61 -16.48 -20.60
C GLN A 292 -6.91 -17.67 -19.69
N GLU A 293 -6.01 -18.65 -19.60
CA GLU A 293 -6.16 -19.80 -18.71
C GLU A 293 -6.31 -19.39 -17.23
N MET A 294 -5.57 -18.37 -16.82
CA MET A 294 -5.65 -17.78 -15.49
C MET A 294 -7.03 -17.14 -15.24
N LEU A 295 -7.52 -16.32 -16.17
CA LEU A 295 -8.82 -15.65 -16.05
C LEU A 295 -9.99 -16.63 -16.04
N ASP A 296 -9.92 -17.68 -16.86
CA ASP A 296 -10.90 -18.76 -16.87
C ASP A 296 -10.93 -19.50 -15.53
N SER A 297 -9.77 -19.62 -14.88
CA SER A 297 -9.62 -20.30 -13.59
C SER A 297 -10.13 -19.46 -12.41
N PHE A 298 -10.21 -18.14 -12.55
CA PHE A 298 -10.59 -17.20 -11.49
C PHE A 298 -11.84 -16.39 -11.84
N PRO A 299 -13.03 -17.03 -11.91
CA PRO A 299 -14.25 -16.36 -12.37
C PRO A 299 -14.64 -15.15 -11.50
N LYS A 300 -14.34 -15.13 -10.21
CA LYS A 300 -14.72 -14.02 -9.31
C LYS A 300 -13.69 -12.89 -9.24
N LEU A 301 -12.69 -12.89 -10.11
CA LEU A 301 -11.66 -11.87 -10.12
C LEU A 301 -12.25 -10.50 -10.45
N THR A 302 -11.96 -9.51 -9.60
CA THR A 302 -12.36 -8.11 -9.79
C THR A 302 -11.15 -7.17 -9.84
N SER A 303 -10.01 -7.61 -9.29
CA SER A 303 -8.75 -6.89 -9.30
C SER A 303 -7.67 -7.75 -9.93
N LEU A 304 -7.03 -7.24 -10.97
CA LEU A 304 -5.90 -7.87 -11.65
C LEU A 304 -4.73 -6.88 -11.71
N GLY A 305 -3.56 -7.31 -11.23
CA GLY A 305 -2.30 -6.61 -11.45
C GLY A 305 -1.31 -7.54 -12.14
N ILE A 306 -0.71 -7.09 -13.23
CA ILE A 306 0.42 -7.72 -13.89
C ILE A 306 1.49 -6.64 -13.96
N GLU A 307 2.52 -6.75 -13.14
CA GLU A 307 3.63 -5.79 -13.12
C GLU A 307 4.83 -6.44 -13.83
N GLY A 308 5.54 -5.71 -14.69
CA GLY A 308 6.80 -6.20 -15.31
C GLY A 308 6.68 -7.20 -16.48
N GLY A 309 5.47 -7.61 -16.86
CA GLY A 309 5.22 -8.55 -17.97
C GLY A 309 5.12 -7.89 -19.35
N VAL A 310 4.81 -8.67 -20.39
CA VAL A 310 4.49 -8.15 -21.73
C VAL A 310 2.96 -8.06 -21.87
N VAL A 311 2.46 -6.89 -22.25
CA VAL A 311 1.02 -6.65 -22.47
C VAL A 311 0.86 -5.92 -23.79
N ASP A 312 0.53 -6.66 -24.83
CA ASP A 312 0.37 -6.13 -26.19
C ASP A 312 -1.12 -6.06 -26.62
N MET A 313 -1.34 -5.69 -27.88
CA MET A 313 -2.68 -5.60 -28.45
C MET A 313 -3.31 -6.98 -28.75
N GLU A 314 -2.50 -8.04 -28.93
CA GLU A 314 -3.01 -9.40 -29.16
C GLU A 314 -3.63 -9.94 -27.86
N LEU A 315 -2.94 -9.72 -26.74
CA LEU A 315 -3.46 -10.01 -25.41
C LEU A 315 -4.76 -9.26 -25.16
N LEU A 316 -4.79 -7.96 -25.44
CA LEU A 316 -5.99 -7.16 -25.23
C LEU A 316 -7.14 -7.64 -26.13
N GLY A 317 -6.85 -8.02 -27.38
CA GLY A 317 -7.82 -8.65 -28.28
C GLY A 317 -8.35 -9.97 -27.72
N THR A 318 -7.50 -10.79 -27.12
CA THR A 318 -7.87 -12.04 -26.43
C THR A 318 -8.78 -11.75 -25.23
N LEU A 319 -8.44 -10.75 -24.40
CA LEU A 319 -9.26 -10.33 -23.26
C LEU A 319 -10.64 -9.81 -23.69
N GLN A 320 -10.70 -9.06 -24.80
CA GLN A 320 -11.94 -8.51 -25.34
C GLN A 320 -12.83 -9.58 -25.99
N THR A 321 -12.26 -10.48 -26.78
CA THR A 321 -13.00 -11.48 -27.56
C THR A 321 -13.36 -12.73 -26.76
N GLY A 322 -12.42 -13.23 -25.94
CA GLY A 322 -12.57 -14.49 -25.21
C GLY A 322 -13.41 -14.38 -23.95
N THR A 323 -13.46 -13.19 -23.33
CA THR A 323 -14.17 -13.01 -22.05
C THR A 323 -14.80 -11.62 -21.93
N HIS A 324 -16.01 -11.44 -22.48
CA HIS A 324 -16.84 -10.24 -22.20
C HIS A 324 -17.02 -9.98 -20.70
N ARG A 325 -16.89 -11.03 -19.89
CA ARG A 325 -16.83 -10.96 -18.42
C ARG A 325 -15.67 -10.10 -17.92
N PHE A 326 -14.50 -10.18 -18.53
CA PHE A 326 -13.31 -9.44 -18.07
C PHE A 326 -13.55 -7.93 -18.09
N LEU A 327 -14.04 -7.41 -19.23
CA LEU A 327 -14.33 -5.98 -19.43
C LEU A 327 -15.37 -5.42 -18.44
N THR A 328 -16.25 -6.28 -17.93
CA THR A 328 -17.35 -5.88 -17.04
C THR A 328 -17.07 -6.16 -15.57
N ALA A 329 -16.27 -7.19 -15.24
CA ALA A 329 -16.01 -7.63 -13.88
C ALA A 329 -14.78 -6.96 -13.24
N ILE A 330 -13.76 -6.63 -14.04
CA ILE A 330 -12.54 -6.01 -13.51
C ILE A 330 -12.78 -4.54 -13.22
N ASN A 331 -12.57 -4.15 -11.96
CA ASN A 331 -12.66 -2.78 -11.48
C ASN A 331 -11.31 -2.21 -11.02
N VAL A 332 -10.29 -3.05 -10.83
CA VAL A 332 -8.92 -2.63 -10.55
C VAL A 332 -8.01 -3.32 -11.54
N LEU A 333 -7.29 -2.54 -12.35
CA LEU A 333 -6.32 -3.06 -13.31
C LEU A 333 -4.97 -2.34 -13.13
N GLY A 334 -3.92 -3.12 -12.85
CA GLY A 334 -2.55 -2.61 -12.74
C GLY A 334 -1.64 -3.26 -13.78
N LEU A 335 -0.95 -2.45 -14.58
CA LEU A 335 -0.04 -2.82 -15.66
C LEU A 335 1.30 -2.08 -15.53
N GLU A 336 1.70 -1.75 -14.29
CA GLU A 336 2.89 -0.96 -14.02
C GLU A 336 4.17 -1.73 -14.38
N GLY A 337 5.06 -1.09 -15.13
CA GLY A 337 6.35 -1.66 -15.53
C GLY A 337 6.23 -2.76 -16.58
N CYS A 338 5.04 -3.01 -17.15
CA CYS A 338 4.90 -3.90 -18.28
C CYS A 338 5.70 -3.38 -19.48
N LYS A 339 6.56 -4.22 -20.03
CA LYS A 339 7.31 -3.95 -21.24
C LYS A 339 6.34 -3.99 -22.42
N GLU A 340 6.59 -3.14 -23.43
CA GLU A 340 5.79 -3.13 -24.66
C GLU A 340 4.31 -2.79 -24.45
N ASN A 341 3.94 -2.30 -23.25
CA ASN A 341 2.65 -1.71 -22.99
C ASN A 341 2.56 -0.38 -23.75
N SER A 342 2.30 -0.50 -25.04
CA SER A 342 2.16 0.64 -25.93
C SER A 342 1.07 1.55 -25.39
N GLY A 343 1.24 2.86 -25.54
CA GLY A 343 0.18 3.80 -25.15
C GLY A 343 -1.15 3.49 -25.85
N GLN A 344 -1.13 2.79 -27.00
CA GLN A 344 -2.32 2.25 -27.66
C GLN A 344 -3.09 1.23 -26.80
N VAL A 345 -2.40 0.32 -26.10
CA VAL A 345 -3.04 -0.65 -25.18
C VAL A 345 -3.73 0.11 -24.04
N VAL A 346 -3.02 1.05 -23.41
CA VAL A 346 -3.57 1.89 -22.35
C VAL A 346 -4.80 2.67 -22.82
N GLN A 347 -4.71 3.34 -23.97
CA GLN A 347 -5.82 4.10 -24.55
C GLN A 347 -7.02 3.20 -24.86
N THR A 348 -6.77 2.00 -25.38
CA THR A 348 -7.84 1.03 -25.68
C THR A 348 -8.52 0.55 -24.40
N ILE A 349 -7.77 0.27 -23.33
CA ILE A 349 -8.32 -0.10 -22.02
C ILE A 349 -9.24 0.99 -21.47
N LEU A 350 -8.74 2.24 -21.42
CA LEU A 350 -9.50 3.37 -20.87
C LEU A 350 -10.76 3.70 -21.69
N SER A 351 -10.75 3.40 -22.99
CA SER A 351 -11.90 3.60 -23.89
C SER A 351 -12.84 2.40 -24.02
N THR A 352 -12.51 1.23 -23.44
CA THR A 352 -13.34 0.01 -23.55
C THR A 352 -13.78 -0.59 -22.22
N MET A 353 -13.21 -0.18 -21.08
CA MET A 353 -13.53 -0.73 -19.75
C MET A 353 -14.34 0.24 -18.86
N PRO A 354 -15.67 0.31 -18.99
CA PRO A 354 -16.49 1.28 -18.26
C PRO A 354 -16.57 1.03 -16.75
N SER A 355 -16.35 -0.23 -16.31
CA SER A 355 -16.43 -0.64 -14.90
C SER A 355 -15.17 -0.31 -14.09
N LEU A 356 -14.12 0.20 -14.74
CA LEU A 356 -12.81 0.43 -14.13
C LEU A 356 -12.89 1.56 -13.07
N GLN A 357 -12.41 1.26 -11.86
CA GLN A 357 -12.37 2.17 -10.72
C GLN A 357 -10.95 2.55 -10.33
N GLU A 358 -9.97 1.66 -10.53
CA GLU A 358 -8.56 1.95 -10.30
C GLU A 358 -7.75 1.44 -11.50
N PHE A 359 -6.92 2.32 -12.05
CA PHE A 359 -6.05 2.00 -13.17
C PHE A 359 -4.64 2.47 -12.89
N GLU A 360 -3.68 1.57 -13.02
CA GLU A 360 -2.25 1.83 -12.88
C GLU A 360 -1.55 1.32 -14.14
N SER A 361 -0.75 2.15 -14.78
CA SER A 361 0.05 1.77 -15.96
C SER A 361 1.26 2.69 -16.06
N SER A 362 2.26 2.28 -16.84
CA SER A 362 3.49 3.03 -17.04
C SER A 362 3.24 4.37 -17.74
N TYR A 363 2.77 4.36 -18.99
CA TYR A 363 2.57 5.60 -19.74
C TYR A 363 1.51 5.48 -20.85
N VAL A 364 1.05 6.63 -21.35
CA VAL A 364 0.31 6.78 -22.60
C VAL A 364 0.88 7.97 -23.38
N ARG A 365 1.00 7.86 -24.70
CA ARG A 365 1.42 8.99 -25.55
C ARG A 365 0.19 9.76 -26.02
N ASP A 366 0.32 11.06 -26.12
CA ASP A 366 -0.72 11.93 -26.69
C ASP A 366 -1.15 11.48 -28.10
N GLN A 367 -0.21 11.02 -28.94
CA GLN A 367 -0.52 10.51 -30.27
C GLN A 367 -1.45 9.31 -30.25
N ASP A 368 -1.36 8.43 -29.25
CA ASP A 368 -2.22 7.27 -29.14
C ASP A 368 -3.64 7.68 -28.78
N ILE A 369 -3.78 8.70 -27.93
CA ILE A 369 -5.05 9.32 -27.57
C ILE A 369 -5.67 10.02 -28.80
N VAL A 370 -4.90 10.87 -29.47
CA VAL A 370 -5.34 11.67 -30.62
C VAL A 370 -5.71 10.79 -31.82
N LYS A 371 -4.84 9.83 -32.17
CA LYS A 371 -5.09 8.92 -33.31
C LYS A 371 -6.31 8.03 -33.08
N SER A 372 -6.52 7.58 -31.83
CA SER A 372 -7.69 6.79 -31.47
C SER A 372 -8.98 7.61 -31.59
N GLY A 373 -8.96 8.88 -31.16
CA GLY A 373 -10.14 9.74 -31.09
C GLY A 373 -11.22 9.25 -30.10
N ALA A 374 -10.99 8.12 -29.43
CA ALA A 374 -11.94 7.54 -28.50
C ALA A 374 -11.90 8.25 -27.14
N GLN A 375 -13.08 8.52 -26.58
CA GLN A 375 -13.20 9.04 -25.23
C GLN A 375 -12.96 7.93 -24.20
N TRP A 376 -12.50 8.32 -23.02
CA TRP A 376 -12.40 7.40 -21.88
C TRP A 376 -13.80 7.10 -21.33
N VAL A 377 -14.18 5.83 -21.36
CA VAL A 377 -15.52 5.37 -20.92
C VAL A 377 -15.53 4.98 -19.44
N CYS A 378 -14.36 4.89 -18.80
CA CYS A 378 -14.18 4.60 -17.38
C CYS A 378 -14.56 5.79 -16.48
N ILE A 379 -15.77 6.35 -16.62
CA ILE A 379 -16.26 7.49 -15.85
C ILE A 379 -16.34 7.22 -14.33
N GLY A 380 -16.33 5.95 -13.94
CA GLY A 380 -16.28 5.48 -12.55
C GLY A 380 -14.88 5.52 -11.92
N LEU A 381 -13.85 5.93 -12.65
CA LEU A 381 -12.46 5.89 -12.20
C LEU A 381 -12.24 6.80 -10.98
N ARG A 382 -11.71 6.21 -9.91
CA ARG A 382 -11.40 6.83 -8.62
C ARG A 382 -9.90 7.02 -8.41
N LYS A 383 -9.08 6.15 -9.00
CA LYS A 383 -7.62 6.24 -8.96
C LYS A 383 -7.05 6.04 -10.35
N LEU A 384 -6.19 6.97 -10.76
CA LEU A 384 -5.43 6.89 -12.00
C LEU A 384 -3.96 7.11 -11.68
N ARG A 385 -3.12 6.13 -12.01
CA ARG A 385 -1.66 6.27 -12.02
C ARG A 385 -1.16 6.00 -13.42
N LEU A 386 -0.72 7.06 -14.10
CA LEU A 386 -0.38 7.01 -15.52
C LEU A 386 0.52 8.18 -15.90
N ALA A 387 1.70 7.91 -16.45
CA ALA A 387 2.46 8.97 -17.11
C ALA A 387 1.80 9.34 -18.44
N ILE A 388 1.73 10.63 -18.75
CA ILE A 388 1.23 11.12 -20.03
C ILE A 388 2.38 11.82 -20.75
N VAL A 389 2.78 11.26 -21.88
CA VAL A 389 3.91 11.70 -22.69
C VAL A 389 3.39 12.53 -23.85
N LEU A 390 3.75 13.82 -23.87
CA LEU A 390 3.39 14.74 -24.95
C LEU A 390 4.43 14.69 -26.06
N SER A 391 4.01 14.73 -27.32
CA SER A 391 4.90 14.90 -28.47
C SER A 391 4.87 16.31 -29.03
N GLU A 392 3.75 17.02 -28.88
CA GLU A 392 3.54 18.40 -29.33
C GLU A 392 2.77 19.21 -28.27
N GLU A 393 3.01 20.53 -28.17
CA GLU A 393 2.35 21.36 -27.16
C GLU A 393 0.82 21.46 -27.34
N GLY A 394 0.32 21.25 -28.57
CA GLY A 394 -1.10 21.43 -28.91
C GLY A 394 -2.04 20.34 -28.37
N THR A 395 -1.53 19.22 -27.88
CA THR A 395 -2.37 18.08 -27.42
C THR A 395 -2.76 18.18 -25.95
N GLN A 396 -2.10 19.05 -25.18
CA GLN A 396 -2.31 19.17 -23.74
C GLN A 396 -3.75 19.54 -23.39
N ASP A 397 -4.35 20.50 -24.10
CA ASP A 397 -5.73 20.95 -23.84
C ASP A 397 -6.73 19.80 -23.97
N MET A 398 -6.58 18.96 -25.01
CA MET A 398 -7.43 17.79 -25.21
C MET A 398 -7.27 16.78 -24.07
N ILE A 399 -6.04 16.54 -23.61
CA ILE A 399 -5.77 15.61 -22.51
C ILE A 399 -6.35 16.14 -21.19
N LEU A 400 -6.26 17.45 -20.93
CA LEU A 400 -6.85 18.07 -19.76
C LEU A 400 -8.38 17.98 -19.79
N ASP A 401 -8.99 18.12 -20.97
CA ASP A 401 -10.43 17.90 -21.14
C ASP A 401 -10.83 16.45 -20.87
N LEU A 402 -10.05 15.47 -21.35
CA LEU A 402 -10.24 14.05 -21.02
C LEU A 402 -10.12 13.79 -19.52
N LEU A 403 -9.08 14.30 -18.85
CA LEU A 403 -8.92 14.18 -17.41
C LEU A 403 -10.07 14.85 -16.64
N SER A 404 -10.57 16.00 -17.13
CA SER A 404 -11.70 16.71 -16.51
C SER A 404 -13.00 15.90 -16.53
N SER A 405 -13.17 15.00 -17.51
CA SER A 405 -14.34 14.12 -17.60
C SER A 405 -14.41 13.08 -16.46
N LEU A 406 -13.27 12.78 -15.82
CA LEU A 406 -13.14 11.80 -14.75
C LEU A 406 -13.51 12.39 -13.37
N VAL A 407 -14.72 12.93 -13.26
CA VAL A 407 -15.21 13.67 -12.07
C VAL A 407 -15.21 12.87 -10.75
N ASN A 408 -15.09 11.54 -10.83
CA ASN A 408 -15.01 10.65 -9.68
C ASN A 408 -13.59 10.43 -9.14
N LEU A 409 -12.57 11.01 -9.77
CA LEU A 409 -11.17 10.88 -9.34
C LEU A 409 -10.97 11.39 -7.92
N THR A 410 -10.37 10.52 -7.11
CA THR A 410 -9.91 10.77 -5.74
C THR A 410 -8.39 10.73 -5.62
N SER A 411 -7.71 10.08 -6.56
CA SER A 411 -6.26 9.97 -6.60
C SER A 411 -5.79 10.09 -8.04
N LEU A 412 -4.98 11.10 -8.33
CA LEU A 412 -4.35 11.28 -9.63
C LEU A 412 -2.83 11.29 -9.45
N ASP A 413 -2.17 10.32 -10.06
CA ASP A 413 -0.73 10.16 -10.03
C ASP A 413 -0.19 10.19 -11.48
N LEU A 414 0.52 11.25 -11.81
CA LEU A 414 1.13 11.48 -13.12
C LEU A 414 2.64 11.24 -13.06
N HIS A 415 3.09 10.40 -12.13
CA HIS A 415 4.50 10.07 -11.96
C HIS A 415 5.07 9.42 -13.22
N VAL A 416 6.26 9.89 -13.58
CA VAL A 416 7.07 9.37 -14.67
C VAL A 416 8.22 8.61 -14.03
N ASP A 417 8.25 7.29 -14.20
CA ASP A 417 9.42 6.49 -13.85
C ASP A 417 10.48 6.67 -14.95
N SER A 418 11.51 7.48 -14.67
CA SER A 418 12.55 7.81 -15.64
C SER A 418 13.29 6.57 -16.14
N ALA A 419 13.46 5.55 -15.30
CA ALA A 419 14.15 4.33 -15.69
C ALA A 419 13.39 3.60 -16.82
N GLN A 420 12.06 3.64 -16.81
CA GLN A 420 11.23 3.02 -17.83
C GLN A 420 11.27 3.79 -19.15
N LEU A 421 11.26 5.13 -19.09
CA LEU A 421 11.28 5.95 -20.30
C LEU A 421 12.60 5.84 -21.09
N ASP A 422 13.71 5.65 -20.38
CA ASP A 422 15.04 5.49 -20.99
C ASP A 422 15.15 4.17 -21.75
N HIS A 423 14.54 3.08 -21.24
CA HIS A 423 14.62 1.76 -21.87
C HIS A 423 13.92 1.69 -23.22
N GLU A 424 12.82 2.43 -23.39
CA GLU A 424 12.01 2.38 -24.61
C GLU A 424 12.37 3.47 -25.63
N ASN A 425 13.41 4.28 -25.37
CA ASN A 425 13.76 5.47 -26.15
C ASN A 425 12.55 6.40 -26.37
N ILE A 426 11.65 6.49 -25.38
CA ILE A 426 10.43 7.31 -25.48
C ILE A 426 10.80 8.79 -25.45
N ILE A 427 11.74 9.15 -24.58
CA ILE A 427 12.31 10.49 -24.53
C ILE A 427 13.49 10.53 -25.51
N PRO A 428 13.52 11.48 -26.46
CA PRO A 428 14.69 11.69 -27.30
C PRO A 428 15.91 11.96 -26.43
N LYS A 429 16.98 11.19 -26.62
CA LYS A 429 18.22 11.26 -25.81
C LYS A 429 18.84 12.66 -25.67
N ASN A 430 18.48 13.59 -26.57
CA ASN A 430 19.02 14.94 -26.64
C ASN A 430 17.98 16.05 -26.40
N GLY A 431 16.71 15.70 -26.11
CA GLY A 431 15.65 16.69 -25.89
C GLY A 431 15.48 17.04 -24.41
N PRO A 432 15.13 18.30 -24.07
CA PRO A 432 14.75 18.63 -22.69
C PRO A 432 13.49 17.85 -22.31
N VAL A 433 13.57 17.05 -21.24
CA VAL A 433 12.47 16.21 -20.75
C VAL A 433 11.21 17.04 -20.43
N GLU A 434 11.38 18.34 -20.15
CA GLU A 434 10.32 19.31 -19.84
C GLU A 434 9.18 19.31 -20.85
N ASN A 435 9.51 19.12 -22.13
CA ASN A 435 8.54 19.26 -23.22
C ASN A 435 7.61 18.06 -23.37
N TYR A 436 7.91 16.94 -22.71
CA TYR A 436 7.17 15.69 -22.86
C TYR A 436 6.17 15.44 -21.73
N CYS A 437 5.97 16.42 -20.84
CA CYS A 437 5.16 16.28 -19.63
C CYS A 437 4.00 17.29 -19.62
N LEU A 438 2.88 16.91 -19.03
CA LEU A 438 1.78 17.86 -18.75
C LEU A 438 2.27 19.02 -17.86
N LYS A 439 2.15 20.24 -18.40
CA LYS A 439 2.41 21.49 -17.69
C LYS A 439 1.17 21.86 -16.88
N LEU A 440 1.15 21.57 -15.58
CA LEU A 440 -0.01 21.78 -14.72
C LEU A 440 0.07 23.12 -13.97
N THR A 441 0.04 24.24 -14.68
CA THR A 441 -0.08 25.59 -14.10
C THR A 441 -1.39 26.23 -14.54
N LEU A 442 -1.78 27.35 -13.92
CA LEU A 442 -2.99 28.07 -14.31
C LEU A 442 -2.93 28.57 -15.75
N GLU A 443 -1.76 29.03 -16.20
CA GLU A 443 -1.51 29.44 -17.59
C GLU A 443 -1.70 28.29 -18.59
N HIS A 444 -1.44 27.06 -18.14
CA HIS A 444 -1.45 25.86 -18.97
C HIS A 444 -2.66 24.95 -18.68
N GLY A 445 -3.77 25.51 -18.19
CA GLY A 445 -5.05 24.80 -18.11
C GLY A 445 -5.29 23.97 -16.84
N LEU A 446 -4.52 24.17 -15.77
CA LEU A 446 -4.82 23.56 -14.45
C LEU A 446 -6.29 23.84 -14.01
N ASP A 447 -6.81 25.00 -14.38
CA ASP A 447 -8.17 25.43 -14.07
C ASP A 447 -9.26 24.55 -14.70
N ARG A 448 -8.96 23.86 -15.81
CA ARG A 448 -9.85 22.86 -16.43
C ARG A 448 -10.13 21.69 -15.50
N LEU A 449 -9.20 21.37 -14.59
CA LEU A 449 -9.35 20.30 -13.59
C LEU A 449 -10.16 20.73 -12.34
N LYS A 450 -10.82 21.91 -12.35
CA LYS A 450 -11.68 22.40 -11.25
C LYS A 450 -12.81 21.44 -10.88
N VAL A 451 -13.24 20.60 -11.82
CA VAL A 451 -14.35 19.66 -11.66
C VAL A 451 -13.97 18.45 -10.79
N LEU A 452 -12.68 18.19 -10.60
CA LEU A 452 -12.15 17.09 -9.77
C LEU A 452 -12.23 17.38 -8.26
N ARG A 453 -13.43 17.75 -7.79
CA ARG A 453 -13.67 18.20 -6.40
C ARG A 453 -13.43 17.13 -5.35
N ARG A 454 -13.43 15.86 -5.75
CA ARG A 454 -13.22 14.68 -4.90
C ARG A 454 -11.75 14.31 -4.71
N MET A 455 -10.82 15.08 -5.29
CA MET A 455 -9.40 14.81 -5.21
C MET A 455 -8.93 14.77 -3.75
N VAL A 456 -8.29 13.65 -3.37
CA VAL A 456 -7.71 13.41 -2.04
C VAL A 456 -6.19 13.34 -2.12
N ASN A 457 -5.66 12.70 -3.17
CA ASN A 457 -4.23 12.58 -3.41
C ASN A 457 -3.88 13.06 -4.81
N PHE A 458 -2.88 13.93 -4.90
CA PHE A 458 -2.32 14.36 -6.17
C PHE A 458 -0.81 14.14 -6.16
N VAL A 459 -0.30 13.43 -7.16
CA VAL A 459 1.13 13.23 -7.37
C VAL A 459 1.46 13.79 -8.75
N GLY A 460 2.19 14.91 -8.78
CA GLY A 460 2.76 15.44 -10.02
C GLY A 460 3.89 14.56 -10.55
N SER A 461 4.35 14.77 -11.78
CA SER A 461 5.46 13.93 -12.27
C SER A 461 6.74 14.21 -11.49
N GLY A 462 7.44 13.14 -11.10
CA GLY A 462 8.65 13.19 -10.28
C GLY A 462 9.87 13.88 -10.90
N LEU A 463 9.81 14.39 -12.13
CA LEU A 463 10.88 15.17 -12.75
C LEU A 463 10.87 16.61 -12.22
N MET A 464 11.27 16.77 -10.95
CA MET A 464 11.14 18.02 -10.18
C MET A 464 12.02 19.17 -10.67
N THR A 465 13.06 18.92 -11.45
CA THR A 465 14.07 19.94 -11.79
C THR A 465 13.70 20.83 -12.98
N MET A 466 12.58 20.53 -13.63
CA MET A 466 12.44 20.76 -15.08
C MET A 466 11.00 21.17 -15.46
N ARG A 467 10.24 21.73 -14.52
CA ARG A 467 8.82 22.08 -14.70
C ARG A 467 8.54 23.55 -14.38
N PRO A 468 7.48 24.14 -14.94
CA PRO A 468 6.97 25.41 -14.47
C PRO A 468 6.66 25.32 -12.98
N ARG A 469 7.37 26.12 -12.19
CA ARG A 469 7.28 26.11 -10.73
C ARG A 469 5.96 26.70 -10.29
N TRP A 470 5.21 25.96 -9.47
CA TRP A 470 3.97 26.46 -8.88
C TRP A 470 4.23 27.70 -8.02
N THR A 471 3.46 28.74 -8.31
CA THR A 471 3.43 29.96 -7.52
C THR A 471 2.37 29.83 -6.42
N VAL A 472 2.23 30.90 -5.62
CA VAL A 472 1.17 30.99 -4.62
C VAL A 472 -0.22 30.93 -5.28
N ALA A 473 -0.35 31.36 -6.54
CA ALA A 473 -1.62 31.33 -7.27
C ALA A 473 -2.11 29.90 -7.51
N GLU A 474 -1.26 29.00 -8.00
CA GLU A 474 -1.59 27.57 -8.16
C GLU A 474 -1.96 26.94 -6.82
N ALA A 475 -1.17 27.20 -5.78
CA ALA A 475 -1.40 26.67 -4.43
C ALA A 475 -2.77 27.11 -3.86
N GLN A 476 -3.12 28.39 -4.00
CA GLN A 476 -4.42 28.92 -3.59
C GLN A 476 -5.56 28.32 -4.40
N TRP A 477 -5.38 28.20 -5.71
CA TRP A 477 -6.38 27.62 -6.60
C TRP A 477 -6.67 26.16 -6.19
N VAL A 478 -5.63 25.35 -5.97
CA VAL A 478 -5.77 23.95 -5.56
C VAL A 478 -6.49 23.85 -4.21
N SER A 479 -6.06 24.62 -3.21
CA SER A 479 -6.71 24.61 -1.90
C SER A 479 -8.18 25.03 -1.94
N LYS A 480 -8.55 25.91 -2.89
CA LYS A 480 -9.93 26.39 -3.06
C LYS A 480 -10.82 25.37 -3.77
N HIS A 481 -10.33 24.70 -4.80
CA HIS A 481 -11.15 23.84 -5.66
C HIS A 481 -11.08 22.36 -5.30
N TRP A 482 -9.96 21.89 -4.72
CA TRP A 482 -9.78 20.52 -4.25
C TRP A 482 -9.85 20.46 -2.73
N VAL A 483 -11.02 20.81 -2.19
CA VAL A 483 -11.27 20.96 -0.75
C VAL A 483 -11.03 19.68 0.07
N HIS A 484 -10.97 18.52 -0.58
CA HIS A 484 -10.70 17.23 0.05
C HIS A 484 -9.24 16.77 -0.08
N LEU A 485 -8.37 17.58 -0.69
CA LEU A 485 -6.98 17.24 -0.90
C LEU A 485 -6.28 17.07 0.46
N LYS A 486 -5.71 15.89 0.67
CA LYS A 486 -4.96 15.53 1.86
C LYS A 486 -3.48 15.39 1.57
N LYS A 487 -3.13 14.93 0.37
CA LYS A 487 -1.74 14.67 -0.03
C LYS A 487 -1.42 15.31 -1.37
N ILE A 488 -0.32 16.07 -1.40
CA ILE A 488 0.31 16.58 -2.62
C ILE A 488 1.81 16.29 -2.58
N THR A 489 2.33 15.68 -3.66
CA THR A 489 3.75 15.34 -3.80
C THR A 489 4.17 15.47 -5.28
N GLY A 490 5.48 15.52 -5.57
CA GLY A 490 5.97 15.53 -6.97
C GLY A 490 5.64 16.81 -7.74
N VAL A 491 5.47 17.93 -7.02
CA VAL A 491 5.20 19.25 -7.61
C VAL A 491 6.39 20.17 -7.29
N ASP A 492 7.01 20.76 -8.31
CA ASP A 492 7.95 21.87 -8.09
C ASP A 492 7.15 23.12 -7.74
N ALA A 493 7.41 23.68 -6.56
CA ALA A 493 6.70 24.82 -6.01
C ALA A 493 7.68 25.78 -5.36
N THR A 494 7.39 27.08 -5.48
CA THR A 494 8.09 28.13 -4.72
C THR A 494 7.99 27.86 -3.22
N THR A 495 8.97 28.36 -2.45
CA THR A 495 9.00 28.20 -0.99
C THR A 495 7.72 28.74 -0.34
N GLU A 496 7.17 29.82 -0.88
CA GLU A 496 5.94 30.47 -0.42
C GLU A 496 4.71 29.60 -0.70
N ALA A 497 4.60 29.05 -1.92
CA ALA A 497 3.54 28.11 -2.29
C ALA A 497 3.58 26.84 -1.43
N ARG A 498 4.79 26.33 -1.15
CA ARG A 498 5.02 25.17 -0.29
C ARG A 498 4.48 25.39 1.12
N LYS A 499 4.89 26.50 1.76
CA LYS A 499 4.41 26.89 3.10
C LYS A 499 2.89 27.08 3.13
N PHE A 500 2.32 27.65 2.07
CA PHE A 500 0.87 27.82 1.95
C PHE A 500 0.15 26.47 1.91
N LEU A 501 0.64 25.54 1.09
CA LEU A 501 0.06 24.20 0.96
C LEU A 501 0.25 23.38 2.23
N GLU A 502 1.41 23.43 2.90
CA GLU A 502 1.62 22.77 4.21
C GLU A 502 0.62 23.22 5.27
N LYS A 503 0.23 24.50 5.25
CA LYS A 503 -0.78 25.04 6.16
C LYS A 503 -2.21 24.60 5.80
N SER A 504 -2.49 24.41 4.50
CA SER A 504 -3.84 24.22 3.98
C SER A 504 -4.19 22.74 3.71
N VAL A 505 -3.18 21.90 3.45
CA VAL A 505 -3.27 20.49 3.08
C VAL A 505 -2.57 19.67 4.18
N LYS A 506 -3.31 18.77 4.84
CA LYS A 506 -2.85 18.07 6.07
C LYS A 506 -1.53 17.30 5.94
N TYR A 507 -1.11 16.90 4.73
CA TYR A 507 0.11 16.14 4.51
C TYR A 507 0.75 16.52 3.18
N SER A 508 1.82 17.31 3.22
CA SER A 508 2.65 17.55 2.05
C SER A 508 4.08 17.09 2.31
N TYR A 509 4.53 16.12 1.53
CA TYR A 509 5.95 15.79 1.38
C TYR A 509 6.38 16.41 0.05
N TYR A 510 7.25 17.41 0.10
CA TYR A 510 7.86 18.01 -1.08
C TYR A 510 9.26 17.48 -1.28
#